data_AF-A0A7W6TXG5-F1
#
_entry.id   AF-A0A7W6TXG5-F1
#
_cell.length_a   1.000
_cell.length_b   1.000
_cell.length_c   1.000
_cell.angle_alpha   90.00
_cell.angle_beta   90.00
_cell.angle_gamma   90.00
#
_symmetry.space_group_name_H-M   'P 1'
#
loop_
_entity.id
_entity.type
_entity.pdbx_description
1 polymer ?
#
loop_
_entity_poly.entity_id
_entity_poly.type
_entity_poly.pdbx_seq_one_letter_code
_entity_poly.pdbx_strand_id
1 'polypeptide(L)' 'MKGDPRVIEYLNKGLRHELTEIKQYWLHYRFLANWGLLEMAKAWRRESIEEMKHADRFTDVGPVGGSLASHVRV' A
#
# COMPACT_ATOMS: atom_id res chain seq x y z
N MET A 1 3.48 -15.91 18.60
CA MET A 1 3.35 -17.25 17.96
C MET A 1 4.49 -17.42 16.97
N LYS A 2 5.14 -18.59 16.89
CA LYS A 2 6.01 -18.92 15.75
C LYS A 2 5.13 -19.55 14.67
N GLY A 3 4.83 -18.80 13.61
CA GLY A 3 4.04 -19.30 12.48
C GLY A 3 4.84 -20.29 11.61
N ASP A 4 4.15 -20.99 10.70
CA ASP A 4 4.80 -21.85 9.70
C ASP A 4 5.72 -21.00 8.79
N PRO A 5 7.00 -21.38 8.62
CA PRO A 5 7.96 -20.60 7.83
C PRO A 5 7.52 -20.31 6.39
N ARG A 6 6.81 -21.24 5.74
CA ARG A 6 6.31 -21.04 4.37
C ARG A 6 5.18 -20.03 4.34
N VAL A 7 4.29 -20.07 5.33
CA VAL A 7 3.21 -19.08 5.45
C VAL A 7 3.82 -17.67 5.64
N ILE A 8 4.82 -17.54 6.51
CA ILE A 8 5.54 -16.28 6.73
C ILE A 8 6.21 -15.79 5.43
N GLU A 9 6.82 -16.69 4.65
CA GLU A 9 7.41 -16.34 3.36
C GLU A 9 6.37 -15.75 2.38
N TYR A 10 5.21 -16.38 2.25
CA TYR A 10 4.14 -15.87 1.37
C TYR A 10 3.56 -14.55 1.86
N LEU A 11 3.37 -14.38 3.19
CA LEU A 11 2.92 -13.11 3.76
C LEU A 11 3.93 -11.98 3.47
N ASN A 12 5.23 -12.24 3.59
CA ASN A 12 6.27 -11.27 3.26
C ASN A 12 6.32 -10.94 1.75
N LYS A 13 6.08 -11.93 0.88
CA LYS A 13 5.97 -11.70 -0.58
C LYS A 13 4.77 -10.80 -0.90
N GLY A 14 3.61 -11.07 -0.30
CA GLY A 14 2.42 -10.25 -0.42
C GLY A 14 2.66 -8.83 0.07
N LEU A 15 3.16 -8.65 1.30
CA LEU A 15 3.49 -7.33 1.84
C LEU A 15 4.44 -6.54 0.93
N ARG A 16 5.47 -7.19 0.38
CA ARG A 16 6.39 -6.54 -0.56
C ARG A 16 5.68 -6.10 -1.85
N HIS A 17 4.72 -6.87 -2.34
CA HIS A 17 3.92 -6.53 -3.51
C HIS A 17 3.12 -5.26 -3.26
N GLU A 18 2.34 -5.23 -2.18
CA GLU A 18 1.53 -4.06 -1.78
C GLU A 18 2.38 -2.80 -1.62
N LEU A 19 3.54 -2.91 -0.93
CA LEU A 19 4.48 -1.79 -0.77
C LEU A 19 5.06 -1.28 -2.10
N THR A 20 5.14 -2.14 -3.12
CA THR A 20 5.58 -1.77 -4.47
C THR A 20 4.46 -1.02 -5.20
N GLU A 21 3.24 -1.53 -5.12
CA GLU A 21 2.06 -0.92 -5.77
C GLU A 21 1.71 0.45 -5.17
N ILE A 22 1.80 0.61 -3.85
CA ILE A 22 1.67 1.92 -3.17
C ILE A 22 2.59 2.96 -3.83
N LYS A 23 3.88 2.63 -3.99
CA LYS A 23 4.86 3.54 -4.59
C LYS A 23 4.59 3.78 -6.06
N GLN A 24 4.21 2.74 -6.79
CA GLN A 24 3.92 2.82 -8.22
C GLN A 24 2.72 3.74 -8.51
N TYR A 25 1.61 3.52 -7.82
CA TYR A 25 0.40 4.32 -8.04
C TYR A 25 0.55 5.75 -7.54
N TRP A 26 1.32 5.97 -6.46
CA TRP A 26 1.68 7.33 -6.06
C TRP A 26 2.51 8.04 -7.13
N LEU A 27 3.48 7.36 -7.74
CA LEU A 27 4.28 7.90 -8.83
C LEU A 27 3.41 8.22 -10.07
N HIS A 28 2.50 7.32 -10.44
CA HIS A 28 1.54 7.56 -11.52
C HIS A 28 0.69 8.80 -11.26
N TYR A 29 0.14 8.94 -10.05
CA TYR A 29 -0.58 10.14 -9.63
C TYR A 29 0.25 11.41 -9.86
N ARG A 30 1.51 11.43 -9.42
CA ARG A 30 2.40 12.61 -9.55
C ARG A 30 2.65 12.99 -11.01
N PHE A 31 2.92 12.02 -11.88
CA PHE A 31 3.13 12.28 -13.31
C PHE A 31 1.88 12.80 -13.99
N LEU A 32 0.73 12.15 -13.74
CA LEU A 32 -0.54 12.52 -14.36
C LEU A 32 -1.01 13.90 -13.90
N ALA A 33 -0.83 14.22 -12.62
CA ALA A 33 -1.11 15.56 -12.09
C ALA A 33 -0.23 16.62 -12.77
N ASN A 34 1.07 16.34 -12.93
CA ASN A 34 2.00 17.23 -13.61
C ASN A 34 1.64 17.46 -15.10
N TRP A 35 1.06 16.46 -15.76
CA TRP A 35 0.56 16.57 -17.14
C TRP A 35 -0.85 17.18 -17.25
N GLY A 36 -1.48 17.57 -16.14
CA GLY A 36 -2.83 18.13 -16.14
C GLY A 36 -3.96 17.11 -16.32
N LEU A 37 -3.67 15.81 -16.27
CA LEU A 37 -4.65 14.73 -16.38
C LEU A 37 -5.30 14.43 -15.01
N LEU A 38 -6.05 15.41 -14.50
CA LEU A 38 -6.48 15.45 -13.10
C LEU A 38 -7.42 14.31 -12.69
N GLU A 39 -8.36 13.90 -13.54
CA GLU A 39 -9.28 12.79 -13.22
C GLU A 39 -8.53 11.45 -13.10
N MET A 40 -7.57 11.21 -13.98
CA MET A 40 -6.71 10.03 -13.88
C MET A 40 -5.82 10.11 -12.64
N ALA A 41 -5.22 11.27 -12.37
CA ALA A 41 -4.39 11.49 -11.19
C ALA A 41 -5.16 11.18 -9.89
N LYS A 42 -6.43 11.60 -9.81
CA LYS A 42 -7.32 11.31 -8.68
C LYS A 42 -7.58 9.81 -8.52
N ALA A 43 -7.79 9.08 -9.62
CA ALA A 43 -7.95 7.63 -9.59
C ALA A 43 -6.70 6.95 -9.02
N TRP A 44 -5.52 7.22 -9.57
CA TRP A 44 -4.27 6.58 -9.12
C TRP A 44 -3.86 6.97 -7.69
N ARG A 45 -4.22 8.17 -7.22
CA ARG A 45 -4.06 8.53 -5.81
C ARG A 45 -4.94 7.67 -4.91
N ARG A 46 -6.19 7.39 -5.31
CA ARG A 46 -7.09 6.50 -4.55
C ARG A 46 -6.53 5.08 -4.52
N GLU A 47 -6.08 4.55 -5.66
CA GLU A 47 -5.49 3.20 -5.70
C GLU A 47 -4.26 3.10 -4.79
N SER A 48 -3.35 4.09 -4.79
CA SER A 48 -2.19 4.07 -3.87
C SER A 48 -2.56 3.98 -2.38
N ILE A 49 -3.73 4.53 -2.00
CA ILE A 49 -4.24 4.49 -0.62
C ILE A 49 -4.96 3.16 -0.37
N GLU A 50 -5.57 2.56 -1.38
CA GLU A 50 -6.18 1.23 -1.28
C GLU A 50 -5.12 0.17 -0.98
N GLU A 51 -3.98 0.21 -1.68
CA GLU A 51 -2.86 -0.73 -1.43
C GLU A 51 -2.22 -0.54 -0.04
N MET A 52 -2.30 0.66 0.55
CA MET A 52 -1.90 0.85 1.97
C MET A 52 -2.77 0.02 2.91
N LYS A 53 -4.08 -0.08 2.63
CA LYS A 53 -5.01 -0.89 3.43
C LYS A 53 -4.77 -2.38 3.19
N HIS A 54 -4.35 -2.77 1.99
CA HIS A 54 -3.96 -4.15 1.72
C HIS A 54 -2.67 -4.52 2.46
N ALA A 55 -1.66 -3.65 2.45
CA ALA A 55 -0.44 -3.81 3.24
C ALA A 55 -0.73 -3.94 4.76
N ASP A 56 -1.65 -3.13 5.30
CA ASP A 56 -2.07 -3.20 6.71
C ASP A 56 -2.57 -4.61 7.08
N ARG A 57 -3.34 -5.27 6.20
CA ARG A 57 -3.85 -6.62 6.44
C ARG A 57 -2.76 -7.68 6.57
N PHE A 58 -1.58 -7.46 5.98
CA PHE A 58 -0.43 -8.36 6.15
C PHE A 58 0.28 -8.16 7.49
N THR A 59 0.18 -6.98 8.09
CA THR A 59 0.90 -6.61 9.32
C THR A 59 0.01 -6.57 10.57
N ASP A 60 -1.31 -6.48 10.42
CA ASP A 60 -2.26 -6.47 11.54
C ASP A 60 -2.41 -7.86 12.17
N VAL A 61 -1.50 -8.16 13.08
CA VAL A 61 -1.58 -9.22 14.09
C VAL A 61 -1.46 -8.62 15.49
N GLY A 62 -2.46 -7.82 15.92
CA GLY A 62 -2.62 -7.40 17.32
C GLY A 62 -3.26 -6.02 17.53
N PRO A 63 -3.78 -5.74 18.75
CA PRO A 63 -4.71 -4.63 19.04
C PRO A 63 -4.08 -3.23 19.06
N VAL A 64 -2.89 -3.04 18.47
CA VAL A 64 -2.11 -1.79 18.54
C VAL A 64 -1.73 -1.24 17.16
N GLY A 65 -2.24 -1.81 16.07
CA GLY A 65 -1.92 -1.39 14.69
C GLY A 65 -2.57 -0.06 14.30
N GLY A 66 -1.79 1.02 14.27
CA GLY A 66 -2.18 2.24 13.58
C GLY A 66 -2.01 2.03 12.07
N SER A 67 -3.08 2.28 11.29
CA SER A 67 -3.07 2.11 9.84
C SER A 67 -1.90 2.82 9.15
N LEU A 68 -1.23 2.17 8.20
CA LEU A 68 -0.23 2.80 7.34
C LEU A 68 -0.84 3.99 6.58
N ALA A 69 -2.12 3.93 6.25
CA ALA A 69 -2.84 5.03 5.61
C ALA A 69 -2.92 6.30 6.50
N SER A 70 -2.80 6.18 7.83
CA SER A 70 -2.79 7.34 8.72
C SER A 70 -1.39 7.90 9.00
N HIS A 71 -0.32 7.14 8.70
CA HIS A 71 1.07 7.50 9.01
C HIS A 71 1.87 7.93 7.78
N VAL A 72 1.49 7.51 6.57
CA VAL A 72 2.16 7.95 5.33
C VAL A 72 1.50 9.25 4.85
N ARG A 73 2.15 10.39 5.12
CA ARG A 73 1.85 11.66 4.44
C ARG A 73 2.43 11.62 3.02
N VAL A 74 1.71 11.00 2.09
CA VAL A 74 1.93 11.12 0.64
C VAL A 74 1.06 12.17 -0.02
#